data_AF-V5TWK6-F1
#
_entry.id   AF-V5TWK6-F1
#
_cell.length_a   1.000
_cell.length_b   1.000
_cell.length_c   1.000
_cell.angle_alpha   90.00
_cell.angle_beta   90.00
_cell.angle_gamma   90.00
#
_symmetry.space_group_name_H-M   'P 1'
#
loop_
_entity.id
_entity.type
_entity.pdbx_description
1 polymer ?
#
loop_
_entity_poly.entity_id
_entity_poly.type
_entity_poly.pdbx_seq_one_letter_code
_entity_poly.pdbx_strand_id
1 'polypeptide(L)'
;MRNVRTENVSEHSLQVAMVAHALAVIKNRKFQGNVNPERIALLAMYHDASEVLTGDLPTPVKYFNSQIAHEYKAIEKIAQQKLIAMVPEELQDIFAPLLDEHHYTEDEKSLVKQADALCAYLKCLEELSAGNNEFLLAKSRLEKTLAQRHSAEMDYFMQVFVPSFHLSLDEIS
;
A
#
# COMPACT_ATOMS: atom_id res chain seq x y z
N MET A 1 7.56 -16.32 -2.56
CA MET A 1 6.80 -16.83 -3.72
C MET A 1 7.67 -16.66 -4.94
N ARG A 2 7.63 -17.59 -5.89
CA ARG A 2 8.27 -17.37 -7.18
C ARG A 2 7.49 -16.29 -7.91
N ASN A 3 8.17 -15.26 -8.38
CA ASN A 3 7.57 -14.20 -9.19
C ASN A 3 7.91 -14.42 -10.66
N VAL A 4 6.96 -14.17 -11.58
CA VAL A 4 7.25 -14.04 -13.01
C VAL A 4 8.07 -12.77 -13.23
N ARG A 5 7.66 -11.67 -12.58
CA ARG A 5 8.42 -10.42 -12.53
C ARG A 5 8.62 -10.01 -11.08
N THR A 6 9.88 -9.95 -10.64
CA THR A 6 10.20 -9.44 -9.31
C THR A 6 9.76 -7.98 -9.19
N GLU A 7 9.05 -7.67 -8.11
CA GLU A 7 8.69 -6.32 -7.71
C GLU A 7 9.56 -5.91 -6.52
N ASN A 8 9.99 -4.65 -6.49
CA ASN A 8 10.70 -4.07 -5.36
C ASN A 8 9.87 -2.99 -4.65
N VAL A 9 10.28 -2.63 -3.43
CA VAL A 9 9.58 -1.66 -2.58
C VAL A 9 9.40 -0.30 -3.25
N SER A 10 10.34 0.16 -4.08
CA SER A 10 10.21 1.43 -4.80
C SER A 10 9.13 1.38 -5.88
N GLU A 11 9.00 0.26 -6.60
CA GLU A 11 7.94 0.08 -7.61
C GLU A 11 6.57 0.01 -6.94
N HIS A 12 6.44 -0.80 -5.88
CA HIS A 12 5.24 -0.90 -5.05
C HIS A 12 4.85 0.47 -4.49
N SER A 13 5.79 1.18 -3.84
CA SER A 13 5.49 2.47 -3.21
C SER A 13 5.01 3.53 -4.19
N LEU A 14 5.53 3.54 -5.42
CA LEU A 14 5.01 4.42 -6.47
C LEU A 14 3.59 4.04 -6.89
N GLN A 15 3.31 2.75 -7.07
CA GLN A 15 1.97 2.26 -7.40
C GLN A 15 0.97 2.60 -6.28
N VAL A 16 1.33 2.34 -5.02
CA VAL A 16 0.52 2.67 -3.84
C VAL A 16 0.25 4.17 -3.78
N ALA A 17 1.23 5.03 -4.07
CA ALA A 17 1.02 6.47 -4.11
C ALA A 17 -0.01 6.90 -5.17
N MET A 18 0.09 6.33 -6.39
CA MET A 18 -0.87 6.62 -7.46
C MET A 18 -2.29 6.13 -7.11
N VAL A 19 -2.41 4.92 -6.55
CA VAL A 19 -3.70 4.34 -6.14
C VAL A 19 -4.30 5.10 -4.96
N ALA A 20 -3.51 5.42 -3.93
CA ALA A 20 -3.97 6.18 -2.76
C ALA A 20 -4.46 7.58 -3.14
N HIS A 21 -3.72 8.27 -4.01
CA HIS A 21 -4.14 9.53 -4.60
C HIS A 21 -5.47 9.38 -5.36
N ALA A 22 -5.60 8.37 -6.22
CA ALA A 22 -6.83 8.12 -6.97
C ALA A 22 -8.02 7.88 -6.05
N LEU A 23 -7.86 7.04 -5.01
CA LEU A 23 -8.90 6.79 -4.01
C LEU A 23 -9.31 8.08 -3.29
N ALA A 24 -8.34 8.92 -2.88
CA ALA A 24 -8.61 10.20 -2.24
C ALA A 24 -9.38 11.16 -3.15
N VAL A 25 -9.00 11.26 -4.43
CA VAL A 25 -9.70 12.06 -5.43
C VAL A 25 -11.13 11.54 -5.65
N ILE A 26 -11.31 10.23 -5.77
CA ILE A 26 -12.64 9.60 -5.91
C ILE A 26 -13.51 9.91 -4.69
N LYS A 27 -12.96 9.72 -3.48
CA LYS A 27 -13.63 10.00 -2.20
C LYS A 27 -14.14 11.43 -2.16
N ASN A 28 -13.27 12.39 -2.45
CA ASN A 28 -13.64 13.81 -2.46
C ASN A 28 -14.67 14.14 -3.55
N ARG A 29 -14.47 13.62 -4.78
CA ARG A 29 -15.26 14.03 -5.95
C ARG A 29 -16.64 13.38 -6.02
N LYS A 30 -16.78 12.15 -5.53
CA LYS A 30 -18.00 11.34 -5.69
C LYS A 30 -18.69 11.02 -4.37
N PHE A 31 -17.96 11.03 -3.25
CA PHE A 31 -18.46 10.55 -1.96
C PHE A 31 -18.35 11.59 -0.84
N GLN A 32 -18.27 12.87 -1.21
CA GLN A 32 -18.27 14.02 -0.28
C GLN A 32 -17.15 13.95 0.77
N GLY A 33 -16.05 13.28 0.45
CA GLY A 33 -14.83 13.30 1.26
C GLY A 33 -14.22 14.69 1.35
N ASN A 34 -13.44 14.91 2.40
CA ASN A 34 -12.66 16.14 2.60
C ASN A 34 -11.24 15.80 3.07
N VAL A 35 -10.52 15.02 2.28
CA VAL A 35 -9.11 14.67 2.53
C VAL A 35 -8.19 15.43 1.58
N ASN A 36 -6.89 15.49 1.88
CA ASN A 36 -5.89 16.06 0.96
C ASN A 36 -5.23 14.94 0.11
N PRO A 37 -5.54 14.83 -1.20
CA PRO A 37 -4.99 13.77 -2.05
C PRO A 37 -3.47 13.84 -2.23
N GLU A 38 -2.91 15.05 -2.30
CA GLU A 38 -1.47 15.27 -2.49
C GLU A 38 -0.70 14.82 -1.26
N ARG A 39 -1.22 15.14 -0.07
CA ARG A 39 -0.68 14.65 1.20
C ARG A 39 -0.72 13.13 1.25
N ILE A 40 -1.85 12.50 0.88
CA ILE A 40 -2.00 11.05 0.88
C ILE A 40 -1.02 10.38 -0.09
N ALA A 41 -0.81 10.96 -1.27
CA ALA A 41 0.20 10.47 -2.22
C ALA A 41 1.59 10.48 -1.58
N LEU A 42 1.96 11.57 -0.91
CA LEU A 42 3.25 11.70 -0.24
C LEU A 42 3.39 10.70 0.92
N LEU A 43 2.35 10.51 1.74
CA LEU A 43 2.35 9.50 2.80
C LEU A 43 2.55 8.08 2.24
N ALA A 44 1.86 7.77 1.14
CA ALA A 44 2.00 6.49 0.45
C ALA A 44 3.39 6.28 -0.16
N MET A 45 4.08 7.33 -0.63
CA MET A 45 5.47 7.21 -1.09
C MET A 45 6.43 6.77 0.03
N TYR A 46 6.14 7.13 1.28
CA TYR A 46 7.01 6.85 2.44
C TYR A 46 6.55 5.67 3.31
N HIS A 47 5.40 5.04 3.01
CA HIS A 47 4.77 4.06 3.91
C HIS A 47 5.67 2.86 4.25
N ASP A 48 6.46 2.38 3.28
CA ASP A 48 7.41 1.27 3.45
C ASP A 48 8.87 1.74 3.52
N ALA A 49 9.13 3.04 3.74
CA ALA A 49 10.50 3.56 3.75
C ALA A 49 11.40 2.88 4.78
N SER A 50 10.83 2.45 5.93
CA SER A 50 11.56 1.71 6.98
C SER A 50 12.09 0.35 6.51
N GLU A 51 11.56 -0.21 5.42
CA GLU A 51 12.00 -1.50 4.88
C GLU A 51 13.43 -1.45 4.30
N VAL A 52 13.98 -0.26 4.06
CA VAL A 52 15.42 -0.10 3.75
C VAL A 52 16.31 -0.58 4.90
N LEU A 53 15.82 -0.54 6.14
CA LEU A 53 16.54 -0.98 7.34
C LEU A 53 16.13 -2.38 7.78
N THR A 54 14.85 -2.74 7.66
CA THR A 54 14.32 -4.03 8.16
C THR A 54 14.36 -5.14 7.11
N GLY A 55 14.43 -4.79 5.83
CA GLY A 55 14.04 -5.67 4.73
C GLY A 55 12.51 -5.82 4.65
N ASP A 56 12.02 -6.16 3.46
CA ASP A 56 10.63 -6.58 3.25
C ASP A 56 10.42 -7.94 3.96
N LEU A 57 9.36 -8.01 4.76
CA LEU A 57 8.96 -9.24 5.44
C LEU A 57 7.60 -9.71 4.91
N PRO A 58 7.48 -10.93 4.36
CA PRO A 58 6.21 -11.39 3.83
C PRO A 58 5.08 -11.36 4.86
N THR A 59 3.89 -10.88 4.46
CA THR A 59 2.69 -10.77 5.32
C THR A 59 2.38 -12.05 6.12
N PRO A 60 2.46 -13.29 5.57
CA PRO A 60 2.20 -14.50 6.34
C PRO A 60 3.18 -14.70 7.51
N VAL A 61 4.39 -14.14 7.42
CA VAL A 61 5.38 -14.15 8.50
C VAL A 61 5.11 -13.02 9.48
N LYS A 62 4.86 -11.78 8.99
CA LYS A 62 4.47 -10.61 9.83
C LYS A 62 3.30 -10.95 10.78
N TYR A 63 2.33 -11.74 10.31
CA TYR A 63 1.10 -12.06 11.06
C TYR A 63 0.96 -13.53 11.46
N PHE A 64 2.07 -14.27 11.59
CA PHE A 64 2.03 -15.70 11.96
C PHE A 64 1.36 -15.94 13.32
N ASN A 65 1.63 -15.07 14.30
CA ASN A 65 0.90 -15.02 15.58
C ASN A 65 0.93 -13.60 16.16
N SER A 66 0.16 -13.36 17.24
CA SER A 66 0.05 -12.05 17.88
C SER A 66 1.36 -11.54 18.47
N GLN A 67 2.21 -12.43 18.99
CA GLN A 67 3.51 -12.07 19.54
C GLN A 67 4.46 -11.58 18.44
N ILE A 68 4.60 -12.32 17.34
CA ILE A 68 5.43 -11.92 16.19
C ILE A 68 4.92 -10.62 15.59
N ALA A 69 3.60 -10.47 15.43
CA ALA A 69 3.02 -9.22 14.91
C ALA A 69 3.30 -8.02 15.83
N HIS A 70 3.33 -8.22 17.15
CA HIS A 70 3.66 -7.18 18.11
C HIS A 70 5.15 -6.79 18.04
N GLU A 71 6.05 -7.77 18.08
CA GLU A 71 7.49 -7.54 18.00
C GLU A 71 7.88 -6.87 16.67
N TYR A 72 7.25 -7.29 15.57
CA TYR A 72 7.54 -6.71 14.27
C TYR A 72 7.14 -5.24 14.18
N LYS A 73 5.97 -4.86 14.73
CA LYS A 73 5.59 -3.44 14.85
C LYS A 73 6.57 -2.63 15.70
N ALA A 74 7.15 -3.24 16.74
CA ALA A 74 8.19 -2.58 17.53
C ALA A 74 9.47 -2.35 16.69
N ILE A 75 9.86 -3.33 15.88
CA ILE A 75 11.00 -3.21 14.95
C ILE A 75 10.74 -2.13 13.89
N GLU A 76 9.56 -2.10 13.26
CA GLU A 76 9.17 -1.06 12.30
C GLU A 76 9.26 0.33 12.94
N LYS A 77 8.72 0.50 14.16
CA LYS A 77 8.81 1.78 14.88
C LYS A 77 10.25 2.20 15.14
N ILE A 78 11.13 1.26 15.53
CA ILE A 78 12.56 1.57 15.73
C ILE A 78 13.22 1.98 14.40
N ALA A 79 12.88 1.31 13.29
CA ALA A 79 13.40 1.64 11.97
C ALA A 79 12.93 3.03 11.49
N GLN A 80 11.66 3.37 11.68
CA GLN A 80 11.11 4.70 11.38
C GLN A 80 11.83 5.79 12.18
N GLN A 81 12.00 5.60 13.49
CA GLN A 81 12.70 6.57 14.34
C GLN A 81 14.18 6.73 13.95
N LYS A 82 14.84 5.63 13.54
CA LYS A 82 16.21 5.70 13.00
C LYS A 82 16.28 6.50 11.70
N LEU A 83 15.32 6.33 10.78
CA LEU A 83 15.27 7.11 9.55
C LEU A 83 15.06 8.60 9.83
N ILE A 84 14.15 8.94 10.74
CA ILE A 84 13.92 10.33 11.15
C ILE A 84 15.20 10.94 11.71
N ALA A 85 15.91 10.22 12.58
CA ALA A 85 17.18 10.69 13.17
C ALA A 85 18.32 10.87 12.15
N MET A 86 18.23 10.25 10.96
CA MET A 86 19.19 10.44 9.86
C MET A 86 18.91 11.71 9.04
N VAL A 87 17.71 12.27 9.12
CA VAL A 87 17.36 13.54 8.47
C VAL A 87 18.06 14.69 9.22
N PRO A 88 18.62 15.71 8.53
CA PRO A 88 19.15 16.90 9.18
C PRO A 88 18.15 17.51 10.16
N GLU A 89 18.62 17.93 11.34
CA GLU A 89 17.77 18.39 12.46
C GLU A 89 16.73 19.44 12.04
N GLU A 90 17.13 20.39 11.18
CA GLU A 90 16.29 21.48 10.67
C GLU A 90 15.18 21.03 9.69
N LEU A 91 15.17 19.77 9.25
CA LEU A 91 14.18 19.19 8.34
C LEU A 91 13.37 18.05 9.00
N GLN A 92 13.73 17.61 10.22
CA GLN A 92 13.11 16.44 10.85
C GLN A 92 11.60 16.62 11.06
N ASP A 93 11.14 17.84 11.34
CA ASP A 93 9.72 18.17 11.49
C ASP A 93 8.91 17.99 10.21
N ILE A 94 9.56 18.08 9.04
CA ILE A 94 8.94 17.86 7.73
C ILE A 94 8.80 16.36 7.44
N PHE A 95 9.84 15.57 7.75
CA PHE A 95 9.88 14.13 7.40
C PHE A 95 9.26 13.22 8.47
N ALA A 96 9.28 13.60 9.75
CA ALA A 96 8.71 12.77 10.81
C ALA A 96 7.22 12.45 10.59
N PRO A 97 6.35 13.41 10.18
CA PRO A 97 4.97 13.11 9.86
C PRO A 97 4.77 12.27 8.59
N LEU A 98 5.81 12.03 7.78
CA LEU A 98 5.78 11.16 6.61
C LEU A 98 6.24 9.74 6.94
N LEU A 99 7.18 9.60 7.88
CA LEU A 99 7.83 8.34 8.23
C LEU A 99 7.17 7.63 9.42
N ASP A 100 6.48 8.36 10.29
CA ASP A 100 5.82 7.81 11.47
C ASP A 100 4.29 7.85 11.31
N GLU A 101 3.69 6.66 11.17
CA GLU A 101 2.24 6.46 11.05
C GLU A 101 1.41 7.05 12.22
N HIS A 102 2.02 7.35 13.38
CA HIS A 102 1.30 7.95 14.50
C HIS A 102 0.82 9.38 14.20
N HIS A 103 1.38 10.03 13.17
CA HIS A 103 0.94 11.36 12.71
C HIS A 103 -0.21 11.31 11.70
N TYR A 104 -0.62 10.12 11.25
CA TYR A 104 -1.65 9.97 10.23
C TYR A 104 -3.02 10.12 10.89
N THR A 105 -3.92 10.85 10.23
CA THR A 105 -5.34 10.79 10.54
C THR A 105 -5.90 9.40 10.20
N GLU A 106 -7.02 9.03 10.79
CA GLU A 106 -7.68 7.75 10.49
C GLU A 106 -8.06 7.61 9.01
N ASP A 107 -8.47 8.72 8.36
CA ASP A 107 -8.78 8.74 6.94
C ASP A 107 -7.52 8.53 6.06
N GLU A 108 -6.41 9.20 6.36
CA GLU A 108 -5.14 9.01 5.66
C GLU A 108 -4.66 7.56 5.81
N LYS A 109 -4.68 7.04 7.04
CA LYS A 109 -4.29 5.66 7.34
C LYS A 109 -5.18 4.64 6.63
N SER A 110 -6.48 4.90 6.58
CA SER A 110 -7.43 4.06 5.85
C SER A 110 -7.11 4.04 4.36
N LEU A 111 -6.95 5.21 3.73
CA LEU A 111 -6.70 5.31 2.29
C LEU A 111 -5.37 4.69 1.86
N VAL A 112 -4.29 4.91 2.61
CA VAL A 112 -2.99 4.27 2.33
C VAL A 112 -3.10 2.74 2.46
N LYS A 113 -3.77 2.23 3.51
CA LYS A 113 -3.97 0.78 3.68
C LYS A 113 -4.90 0.16 2.63
N GLN A 114 -5.87 0.90 2.15
CA GLN A 114 -6.71 0.45 1.03
C GLN A 114 -5.86 0.34 -0.24
N ALA A 115 -5.06 1.36 -0.54
CA ALA A 115 -4.18 1.37 -1.70
C ALA A 115 -3.12 0.27 -1.66
N ASP A 116 -2.46 0.05 -0.52
CA ASP A 116 -1.49 -1.03 -0.32
C ASP A 116 -2.10 -2.41 -0.60
N ALA A 117 -3.28 -2.71 -0.03
CA ALA A 117 -3.97 -3.97 -0.30
C ALA A 117 -4.42 -4.10 -1.76
N LEU A 118 -4.84 -3.01 -2.40
CA LEU A 118 -5.20 -3.00 -3.83
C LEU A 118 -3.97 -3.28 -4.69
N CYS A 119 -2.82 -2.67 -4.43
CA CYS A 119 -1.59 -2.91 -5.20
C CYS A 119 -1.14 -4.37 -5.06
N ALA A 120 -1.13 -4.92 -3.84
CA ALA A 120 -0.86 -6.34 -3.63
C ALA A 120 -1.86 -7.26 -4.37
N TYR A 121 -3.14 -6.85 -4.46
CA TYR A 121 -4.15 -7.59 -5.22
C TYR A 121 -3.92 -7.51 -6.73
N LEU A 122 -3.59 -6.32 -7.25
CA LEU A 122 -3.23 -6.11 -8.65
C LEU A 122 -2.00 -6.94 -9.03
N LYS A 123 -0.98 -6.97 -8.18
CA LYS A 123 0.19 -7.84 -8.34
C LYS A 123 -0.21 -9.32 -8.46
N CYS A 124 -1.18 -9.78 -7.67
CA CYS A 124 -1.70 -11.14 -7.81
C CYS A 124 -2.40 -11.36 -9.16
N LEU A 125 -3.17 -10.38 -9.66
CA LEU A 125 -3.83 -10.48 -10.95
C LEU A 125 -2.82 -10.57 -12.11
N GLU A 126 -1.76 -9.75 -12.08
CA GLU A 126 -0.68 -9.77 -13.07
C GLU A 126 0.07 -11.12 -13.08
N GLU A 127 0.39 -11.66 -11.91
CA GLU A 127 1.05 -12.95 -11.82
C GLU A 127 0.14 -14.09 -12.32
N LEU A 128 -1.15 -14.04 -12.00
CA LEU A 128 -2.12 -15.04 -12.47
C LEU A 128 -2.36 -14.95 -13.98
N SER A 129 -2.43 -13.74 -14.55
CA SER A 129 -2.56 -13.56 -16.01
C SER A 129 -1.32 -14.04 -16.75
N ALA A 130 -0.14 -13.97 -16.12
CA ALA A 130 1.10 -14.58 -16.59
C ALA A 130 1.20 -16.12 -16.34
N GLY A 131 0.15 -16.74 -15.80
CA GLY A 131 0.09 -18.20 -15.56
C GLY A 131 0.72 -18.67 -14.25
N ASN A 132 1.05 -17.77 -13.33
CA ASN A 132 1.65 -18.12 -12.04
C ASN A 132 0.60 -18.38 -10.96
N ASN A 133 0.20 -19.65 -10.83
CA ASN A 133 -0.80 -20.09 -9.86
C ASN A 133 -0.33 -20.07 -8.39
N GLU A 134 0.93 -19.77 -8.07
CA GLU A 134 1.38 -19.59 -6.68
C GLU A 134 0.63 -18.43 -5.97
N PHE A 135 0.13 -17.46 -6.73
CA PHE A 135 -0.57 -16.29 -6.22
C PHE A 135 -2.07 -16.51 -5.93
N LEU A 136 -2.64 -17.67 -6.25
CA LEU A 136 -4.07 -17.97 -6.01
C LEU A 136 -4.46 -17.80 -4.52
N LEU A 137 -3.62 -18.33 -3.62
CA LEU A 137 -3.87 -18.22 -2.17
C LEU A 137 -3.72 -16.80 -1.66
N ALA A 138 -2.74 -16.05 -2.18
CA ALA A 138 -2.53 -14.64 -1.84
C ALA A 138 -3.73 -13.80 -2.28
N LYS A 139 -4.20 -13.96 -3.52
CA LYS A 139 -5.41 -13.33 -4.05
C LYS A 139 -6.62 -13.56 -3.16
N SER A 140 -6.91 -14.81 -2.79
CA SER A 140 -8.07 -15.13 -1.95
C SER A 140 -8.00 -14.53 -0.55
N ARG A 141 -6.79 -14.39 0.01
CA ARG A 141 -6.59 -13.68 1.30
C ARG A 141 -6.82 -12.18 1.13
N LEU A 142 -6.27 -11.59 0.07
CA LEU A 142 -6.42 -10.16 -0.24
C LEU A 142 -7.88 -9.78 -0.51
N GLU A 143 -8.66 -10.62 -1.17
CA GLU A 143 -10.12 -10.40 -1.33
C GLU A 143 -10.83 -10.22 0.01
N LYS A 144 -10.45 -10.99 1.04
CA LYS A 144 -10.99 -10.83 2.40
C LYS A 144 -10.49 -9.54 3.05
N THR A 145 -9.22 -9.19 2.86
CA THR A 145 -8.65 -7.93 3.37
C THR A 145 -9.31 -6.71 2.73
N LEU A 146 -9.54 -6.73 1.43
CA LEU A 146 -10.24 -5.67 0.70
C LEU A 146 -11.68 -5.54 1.18
N ALA A 147 -12.40 -6.66 1.38
CA ALA A 147 -13.75 -6.64 1.95
C ALA A 147 -13.79 -6.06 3.37
N GLN A 148 -12.75 -6.28 4.19
CA GLN A 148 -12.64 -5.69 5.53
C GLN A 148 -12.30 -4.19 5.51
N ARG A 149 -11.60 -3.73 4.46
CA ARG A 149 -11.21 -2.32 4.25
C ARG A 149 -12.14 -1.61 3.27
N HIS A 150 -13.34 -2.15 3.08
CA HIS A 150 -14.31 -1.70 2.09
C HIS A 150 -14.66 -0.22 2.25
N SER A 151 -14.83 0.45 1.10
CA SER A 151 -15.26 1.84 1.00
C SER A 151 -15.91 2.09 -0.37
N ALA A 152 -16.69 3.16 -0.50
CA ALA A 152 -17.33 3.51 -1.76
C ALA A 152 -16.31 3.92 -2.84
N GLU A 153 -15.22 4.57 -2.44
CA GLU A 153 -14.10 4.90 -3.31
C GLU A 153 -13.33 3.66 -3.80
N MET A 154 -13.19 2.63 -2.96
CA MET A 154 -12.62 1.34 -3.37
C MET A 154 -13.53 0.62 -4.34
N ASP A 155 -14.85 0.57 -4.10
CA ASP A 155 -15.80 -0.05 -5.03
C ASP A 155 -15.73 0.59 -6.41
N TYR A 156 -15.69 1.93 -6.44
CA TYR A 156 -15.53 2.67 -7.69
C TYR A 156 -14.20 2.30 -8.37
N PHE A 157 -13.10 2.24 -7.62
CA PHE A 157 -11.80 1.88 -8.18
C PHE A 157 -11.80 0.47 -8.76
N MET A 158 -12.33 -0.49 -8.02
CA MET A 158 -12.47 -1.90 -8.41
C MET A 158 -13.35 -2.06 -9.65
N GLN A 159 -14.43 -1.29 -9.77
CA GLN A 159 -15.34 -1.38 -10.92
C GLN A 159 -14.76 -0.72 -12.18
N VAL A 160 -14.02 0.38 -12.03
CA VAL A 160 -13.62 1.23 -13.17
C VAL A 160 -12.20 0.94 -13.66
N PHE A 161 -11.24 0.73 -12.75
CA PHE A 161 -9.83 0.61 -13.14
C PHE A 161 -9.35 -0.85 -13.19
N VAL A 162 -9.73 -1.69 -12.23
CA VAL A 162 -9.22 -3.07 -12.12
C VAL A 162 -9.49 -3.95 -13.34
N PRO A 163 -10.63 -3.86 -14.07
CA PRO A 163 -10.83 -4.65 -15.28
C PRO A 163 -9.73 -4.42 -16.32
N SER A 164 -9.18 -3.20 -16.40
CA SER A 164 -8.15 -2.82 -17.36
C SER A 164 -6.80 -3.53 -17.12
N PHE A 165 -6.55 -4.07 -15.93
CA PHE A 165 -5.33 -4.83 -15.62
C PHE A 165 -5.31 -6.22 -16.27
N HIS A 166 -6.41 -6.65 -16.89
CA HIS A 166 -6.47 -7.87 -17.69
C HIS A 166 -6.30 -7.60 -19.18
N LEU A 167 -6.29 -6.33 -19.60
CA LEU A 167 -6.17 -5.94 -20.99
C LEU A 167 -4.70 -5.97 -21.42
N SER A 168 -4.46 -6.51 -22.60
CA SER A 168 -3.21 -6.37 -23.33
C SER A 168 -3.02 -4.95 -23.87
N LEU A 169 -1.80 -4.61 -24.29
CA LEU A 169 -1.50 -3.31 -24.92
C LEU A 169 -2.42 -3.01 -26.10
N ASP A 170 -2.73 -4.02 -26.92
CA ASP A 170 -3.61 -3.88 -28.10
C ASP A 170 -5.09 -3.65 -27.71
N GLU A 171 -5.49 -4.05 -26.51
CA GLU A 171 -6.85 -3.83 -25.99
C GLU A 171 -7.00 -2.47 -25.28
N ILE A 172 -5.89 -1.78 -25.00
CA ILE A 172 -5.85 -0.46 -24.36
C ILE A 172 -5.76 0.69 -25.40
N SER A 173 -5.35 0.39 -26.64
CA SER A 173 -5.14 1.37 -27.73
C SER A 173 -6.40 1.76 -28.50
#